data_AF-A0ABD2GM19-F1
#
_entry.id   AF-A0ABD2GM19-F1
#
_cell.length_a   1.000
_cell.length_b   1.000
_cell.length_c   1.000
_cell.angle_alpha   90.00
_cell.angle_beta   90.00
_cell.angle_gamma   90.00
#
_symmetry.space_group_name_H-M   'P 1'
#
loop_
_entity.id
_entity.type
_entity.pdbx_description
1 polymer ?
#
loop_
_entity_poly.entity_id
_entity_poly.type
_entity_poly.pdbx_seq_one_letter_code
_entity_poly.pdbx_strand_id
1 'polypeptide(L)'
;MEVLKVLLVLVPLLQLSECVLCFARFDLALGRCDEELGEVDEDDCCLNPHSGFQATGGVCQSCGPPVLSPWSPWSECSVLCGDGVTQRRRKCFGIGECEDAEDNLQTMPCNNTCCNEEGWAPWLPWSSCSVTCAGGGVKRRERECSAPPQCLSSCSGASQETEACPALSTCPVHGGWALWSDWSLCSGSCIDVAVPTRRRHRSCSSPAPSKDTAPQGTACPGDPLQSESCSHLPNCPGERSC
;
A
#
# COMPACT_ATOMS: atom_id res chain seq x y z
N MET A 1 78.82 10.68 38.37
CA MET A 1 78.04 10.07 37.27
C MET A 1 77.01 9.19 37.95
N GLU A 2 75.72 9.43 37.96
CA GLU A 2 74.82 10.30 37.18
C GLU A 2 73.55 10.41 38.07
N VAL A 3 73.05 11.62 38.30
CA VAL A 3 71.81 11.84 39.06
C VAL A 3 70.68 11.89 38.04
N LEU A 4 69.98 10.76 37.86
CA LEU A 4 68.84 10.69 36.95
C LEU A 4 67.64 11.40 37.60
N LYS A 5 67.53 12.71 37.35
CA LYS A 5 66.35 13.51 37.69
C LYS A 5 65.20 13.12 36.78
N VAL A 6 64.29 12.29 37.29
CA VAL A 6 62.99 12.05 36.65
C VAL A 6 62.11 13.27 36.90
N LEU A 7 62.04 14.17 35.91
CA LEU A 7 61.05 15.24 35.87
C LEU A 7 59.67 14.63 35.64
N LEU A 8 58.90 14.50 36.72
CA LEU A 8 57.46 14.30 36.68
C LEU A 8 56.82 15.58 36.12
N VAL A 9 56.63 15.60 34.80
CA VAL A 9 55.79 16.61 34.14
C VAL A 9 54.35 16.27 34.49
N LEU A 10 53.78 17.00 35.45
CA LEU A 10 52.34 17.08 35.66
C LEU A 10 51.74 17.76 34.42
N VAL A 11 51.33 16.94 33.44
CA VAL A 11 50.43 17.41 32.38
C VAL A 11 49.09 17.67 33.08
N PRO A 12 48.57 18.90 33.10
CA PRO A 12 47.22 19.12 33.58
C PRO A 12 46.31 18.34 32.63
N LEU A 13 45.46 17.46 33.17
CA LEU A 13 44.29 17.00 32.45
C LEU A 13 43.47 18.25 32.14
N LEU A 14 43.67 18.82 30.94
CA LEU A 14 42.67 19.68 30.33
C LEU A 14 41.41 18.83 30.29
N GLN A 15 40.44 19.14 31.16
CA GLN A 15 39.08 18.66 31.02
C GLN A 15 38.67 19.10 29.61
N LEU A 16 38.61 18.16 28.66
CA LEU A 16 37.97 18.44 27.39
C LEU A 16 36.51 18.71 27.75
N SER A 17 36.09 19.97 27.68
CA SER A 17 34.67 20.29 27.62
C SER A 17 34.13 19.57 26.39
N GLU A 18 33.22 18.64 26.60
CA GLU A 18 32.61 17.92 25.49
C GLU A 18 31.69 18.92 24.76
N CYS A 19 31.92 19.12 23.47
CA CYS A 19 31.04 19.96 22.66
C CYS A 19 29.69 19.24 22.51
N VAL A 20 28.61 19.92 22.87
CA VAL A 20 27.24 19.41 22.81
C VAL A 20 26.40 20.30 21.90
N LEU A 21 25.37 19.73 21.29
CA LEU A 21 24.37 20.52 20.57
C LEU A 21 23.41 21.14 21.59
N CYS A 22 23.40 22.47 21.68
CA CYS A 22 22.62 23.21 22.66
C CYS A 22 21.28 23.71 22.10
N PHE A 23 20.28 23.77 22.97
CA PHE A 23 18.91 24.14 22.65
C PHE A 23 18.37 25.11 23.68
N ALA A 24 17.62 26.13 23.23
CA ALA A 24 17.12 27.18 24.09
C ALA A 24 16.10 26.69 25.12
N ARG A 25 15.40 25.58 24.81
CA ARG A 25 14.32 25.06 25.64
C ARG A 25 14.31 23.53 25.73
N PHE A 26 14.10 23.02 26.93
CA PHE A 26 13.77 21.62 27.20
C PHE A 26 12.27 21.44 27.47
N ASP A 27 11.60 20.57 26.72
CA ASP A 27 10.22 20.12 26.98
C ASP A 27 10.24 18.94 27.97
N LEU A 28 9.85 19.22 29.21
CA LEU A 28 9.78 18.24 30.29
C LEU A 28 8.74 17.13 30.06
N ALA A 29 7.65 17.40 29.33
CA ALA A 29 6.59 16.42 29.10
C ALA A 29 6.96 15.41 28.02
N LEU A 30 7.66 15.85 26.98
CA LEU A 30 8.06 15.02 25.85
C LEU A 30 9.50 14.49 25.97
N GLY A 31 10.33 15.12 26.80
CA GLY A 31 11.77 14.83 26.88
C GLY A 31 12.49 15.23 25.59
N ARG A 32 12.14 16.41 25.05
CA ARG A 32 12.64 16.91 23.76
C ARG A 32 13.28 18.27 23.91
N CYS A 33 14.21 18.56 23.01
CA CYS A 33 14.93 19.82 22.95
C CYS A 33 14.37 20.62 21.78
N ASP A 34 14.02 21.87 22.02
CA ASP A 34 13.43 22.79 21.04
C ASP A 34 14.31 24.03 20.88
N GLU A 35 14.27 24.66 19.69
CA GLU A 35 15.13 25.81 19.33
C GLU A 35 16.63 25.52 19.44
N GLU A 36 17.19 24.89 18.41
CA GLU A 36 18.64 24.66 18.30
C GLU A 36 19.42 25.99 18.27
N LEU A 37 20.40 26.12 19.16
CA LEU A 37 21.30 27.28 19.27
C LEU A 37 22.66 27.02 18.62
N GLY A 38 23.05 25.75 18.48
CA GLY A 38 24.29 25.31 17.86
C GLY A 38 25.20 24.53 18.81
N GLU A 39 26.41 24.22 18.34
CA GLU A 39 27.41 23.48 19.11
C GLU A 39 28.18 24.41 20.04
N VAL A 40 28.15 24.12 21.34
CA VAL A 40 28.86 24.85 22.41
C VAL A 40 29.36 23.88 23.47
N ASP A 41 30.18 24.35 24.40
CA ASP A 41 30.56 23.57 25.56
C ASP A 41 29.35 23.32 26.48
N GLU A 42 29.26 22.13 27.08
CA GLU A 42 28.13 21.74 27.95
C GLU A 42 27.91 22.73 29.10
N ASP A 43 29.00 23.15 29.77
CA ASP A 43 28.95 24.12 30.86
C ASP A 43 28.37 25.46 30.41
N ASP A 44 28.67 25.90 29.19
CA ASP A 44 28.15 27.14 28.60
C ASP A 44 26.67 27.01 28.23
N CYS A 45 26.26 25.86 27.69
CA CYS A 45 24.85 25.57 27.40
C CYS A 45 23.99 25.56 28.67
N CYS A 46 24.53 24.98 29.75
CA CYS A 46 23.83 24.81 31.02
C CYS A 46 23.93 26.00 31.98
N LEU A 47 24.48 27.14 31.53
CA LEU A 47 24.34 28.42 32.24
C LEU A 47 22.87 28.84 32.41
N ASN A 48 21.99 28.38 31.51
CA ASN A 48 20.54 28.56 31.62
C ASN A 48 19.88 27.23 32.04
N PRO A 49 19.27 27.11 33.22
CA PRO A 49 18.62 25.87 33.68
C PRO A 49 17.43 25.38 32.82
N HIS A 50 16.90 26.22 31.93
CA HIS A 50 15.78 25.86 31.05
C HIS A 50 16.22 25.34 29.67
N SER A 51 17.52 25.40 29.36
CA SER A 51 18.07 24.87 28.13
C SER A 51 18.12 23.34 28.17
N GLY A 52 18.25 22.75 26.99
CA GLY A 52 18.54 21.34 26.82
C GLY A 52 19.76 21.15 25.93
N PHE A 53 20.38 19.99 26.01
CA PHE A 53 21.53 19.65 25.17
C PHE A 53 21.47 18.21 24.68
N GLN A 54 22.18 17.92 23.60
CA GLN A 54 22.38 16.59 23.06
C GLN A 54 23.87 16.31 22.91
N ALA A 55 24.35 15.28 23.61
CA ALA A 55 25.70 14.73 23.44
C ALA A 55 25.74 13.70 22.30
N THR A 56 26.84 12.94 22.18
CA THR A 56 27.09 11.97 21.09
C THR A 56 26.02 10.87 20.94
N GLY A 57 25.13 10.69 21.91
CA GLY A 57 24.01 9.76 21.86
C GLY A 57 22.69 10.30 21.27
N GLY A 58 22.60 11.60 20.94
CA GLY A 58 21.39 12.22 20.38
C GLY A 58 20.18 12.24 21.32
N VAL A 59 20.36 11.85 22.58
CA VAL A 59 19.31 11.92 23.62
C VAL A 59 19.34 13.33 24.20
N CYS A 60 18.19 13.99 24.18
CA CYS A 60 18.02 15.30 24.78
C CYS A 60 18.05 15.22 26.31
N GLN A 61 18.91 16.02 26.93
CA GLN A 61 19.05 16.18 28.37
C GLN A 61 18.69 17.61 28.79
N SER A 62 18.20 17.76 30.01
CA SER A 62 17.85 19.05 30.61
C SER A 62 19.04 19.57 31.43
N CYS A 63 19.37 20.85 31.29
CA CYS A 63 20.40 21.51 32.11
C CYS A 63 19.90 21.87 33.53
N GLY A 64 18.59 21.74 33.78
CA GLY A 64 17.99 22.06 35.07
C GLY A 64 18.25 21.01 36.16
N PRO A 65 17.79 21.29 37.40
CA PRO A 65 17.81 20.30 38.49
C PRO A 65 16.98 19.05 38.14
N PRO A 66 17.19 17.92 38.83
CA PRO A 66 16.49 16.68 38.53
C PRO A 66 15.01 16.81 38.90
N VAL A 67 14.13 16.69 37.92
CA VAL A 67 12.68 16.83 38.05
C VAL A 67 11.99 15.67 37.31
N LEU A 68 11.00 15.08 37.97
CA LEU A 68 10.12 14.08 37.35
C LEU A 68 9.22 14.74 36.30
N SER A 69 9.16 14.13 35.12
CA SER A 69 8.22 14.54 34.08
C SER A 69 6.78 14.41 34.57
N PRO A 70 5.85 15.16 33.96
CA PRO A 70 4.45 14.81 34.02
C PRO A 70 4.25 13.33 33.65
N TRP A 71 3.22 12.72 34.23
CA TRP A 71 2.80 11.39 33.83
C TRP A 71 2.36 11.40 32.37
N SER A 72 2.74 10.34 31.63
CA SER A 72 2.13 10.08 30.34
C SER A 72 0.61 9.89 30.50
N PRO A 73 -0.15 10.03 29.42
CA PRO A 73 -1.50 9.49 29.37
C PRO A 73 -1.50 8.00 29.75
N TRP A 74 -2.62 7.54 30.29
CA TRP A 74 -2.87 6.11 30.49
C TRP A 74 -2.85 5.39 29.14
N SER A 75 -2.23 4.22 29.10
CA SER A 75 -2.33 3.32 27.97
C SER A 75 -3.76 2.84 27.80
N GLU A 76 -4.05 2.28 26.63
CA GLU A 76 -5.22 1.42 26.50
C GLU A 76 -5.13 0.24 27.48
N CYS A 77 -6.29 -0.33 27.82
CA CYS A 77 -6.35 -1.51 28.67
C CYS A 77 -5.63 -2.68 27.97
N SER A 78 -4.86 -3.46 28.73
CA SER A 78 -4.09 -4.61 28.19
C SER A 78 -4.96 -5.67 27.52
N VAL A 79 -6.27 -5.66 27.79
CA VAL A 79 -7.26 -6.57 27.23
C VAL A 79 -8.44 -5.77 26.69
N LEU A 80 -9.09 -6.30 25.66
CA LEU A 80 -10.36 -5.76 25.15
C LEU A 80 -11.57 -6.29 25.94
N CYS A 81 -11.40 -7.34 26.74
CA CYS A 81 -12.46 -7.95 27.53
C CYS A 81 -11.97 -8.36 28.92
N GLY A 82 -12.83 -8.14 29.91
CA GLY A 82 -12.62 -8.55 31.28
C GLY A 82 -11.58 -7.69 31.98
N ASP A 83 -11.01 -8.26 33.04
CA ASP A 83 -10.03 -7.59 33.87
C ASP A 83 -8.67 -7.54 33.18
N GLY A 84 -8.17 -6.32 33.00
CA GLY A 84 -6.83 -6.04 32.54
C GLY A 84 -6.19 -4.91 33.33
N VAL A 85 -5.13 -4.36 32.77
CA VAL A 85 -4.42 -3.23 33.37
C VAL A 85 -4.15 -2.14 32.34
N THR A 86 -4.21 -0.90 32.80
CA THR A 86 -3.67 0.27 32.09
C THR A 86 -2.40 0.72 32.80
N GLN A 87 -1.46 1.25 32.02
CA GLN A 87 -0.17 1.70 32.51
C GLN A 87 0.13 3.12 32.06
N ARG A 88 0.81 3.87 32.91
CA ARG A 88 1.41 5.16 32.55
C ARG A 88 2.81 5.26 33.12
N ARG A 89 3.65 6.04 32.46
CA ARG A 89 5.05 6.20 32.81
C ARG A 89 5.43 7.67 32.93
N ARG A 90 6.46 7.95 33.71
CA ARG A 90 7.17 9.23 33.76
C ARG A 90 8.67 8.98 33.78
N LYS A 91 9.46 10.01 33.50
CA LYS A 91 10.92 9.93 33.51
C LYS A 91 11.50 11.05 34.35
N CYS A 92 12.66 10.81 34.96
CA CYS A 92 13.45 11.87 35.57
C CYS A 92 14.26 12.59 34.47
N PHE A 93 14.24 13.91 34.48
CA PHE A 93 15.05 14.75 33.60
C PHE A 93 15.80 15.80 34.43
N GLY A 94 17.00 16.17 34.01
CA GLY A 94 17.84 17.12 34.70
C GLY A 94 19.14 16.50 35.19
N ILE A 95 20.02 17.33 35.73
CA ILE A 95 21.34 16.92 36.21
C ILE A 95 21.22 16.46 37.66
N GLY A 96 21.52 15.19 37.91
CA GLY A 96 21.44 14.58 39.25
C GLY A 96 20.38 13.48 39.32
N GLU A 97 19.98 13.12 40.55
CA GLU A 97 19.02 12.04 40.80
C GLU A 97 17.69 12.60 41.31
N CYS A 98 16.57 12.11 40.77
CA CYS A 98 15.25 12.42 41.33
C CYS A 98 15.02 11.59 42.60
N GLU A 99 14.47 12.23 43.64
CA GLU A 99 13.85 11.51 44.75
C GLU A 99 12.67 10.68 44.20
N ASP A 100 12.57 9.40 44.60
CA ASP A 100 11.56 8.44 44.13
C ASP A 100 11.64 8.00 42.64
N ALA A 101 12.86 7.85 42.11
CA ALA A 101 13.08 7.32 40.76
C ALA A 101 12.45 5.93 40.49
N GLU A 102 12.11 5.18 41.53
CA GLU A 102 11.44 3.87 41.44
C GLU A 102 9.93 3.96 41.14
N ASP A 103 9.27 5.11 41.38
CA ASP A 103 7.84 5.33 41.06
C ASP A 103 7.69 5.95 39.65
N ASN A 104 8.30 5.31 38.66
CA ASN A 104 8.28 5.74 37.26
C ASN A 104 7.23 4.99 36.40
N LEU A 105 6.59 3.96 36.96
CA LEU A 105 5.54 3.16 36.32
C LEU A 105 4.36 2.97 37.26
N GLN A 106 3.19 3.42 36.83
CA GLN A 106 1.94 3.14 37.52
C GLN A 106 1.08 2.18 36.71
N THR A 107 0.51 1.20 37.40
CA THR A 107 -0.39 0.20 36.83
C THR A 107 -1.72 0.26 37.58
N MET A 108 -2.83 0.36 36.85
CA MET A 108 -4.18 0.41 37.42
C MET A 108 -5.07 -0.64 36.77
N PRO A 109 -5.96 -1.30 37.52
CA PRO A 109 -6.91 -2.24 36.94
C PRO A 109 -7.90 -1.50 36.03
N CYS A 110 -8.24 -2.14 34.91
CA CYS A 110 -9.32 -1.75 34.02
C CYS A 110 -10.20 -2.96 33.76
N ASN A 111 -11.50 -2.74 33.55
CA ASN A 111 -12.42 -3.79 33.16
C ASN A 111 -13.10 -3.36 31.86
N ASN A 112 -12.80 -4.10 30.79
CA ASN A 112 -13.34 -3.83 29.46
C ASN A 112 -14.49 -4.78 29.13
N THR A 113 -15.47 -4.28 28.38
CA THR A 113 -16.72 -4.99 28.11
C THR A 113 -16.80 -5.61 26.71
N CYS A 114 -15.74 -5.54 25.89
CA CYS A 114 -15.72 -6.07 24.53
C CYS A 114 -15.50 -7.59 24.49
N CYS A 115 -16.35 -8.33 25.21
CA CYS A 115 -16.25 -9.77 25.43
C CYS A 115 -16.96 -10.64 24.39
N ASN A 116 -17.72 -10.03 23.48
CA ASN A 116 -18.33 -10.77 22.39
C ASN A 116 -17.27 -11.06 21.33
N GLU A 117 -16.90 -12.33 21.21
CA GLU A 117 -15.97 -12.83 20.18
C GLU A 117 -16.48 -12.58 18.74
N GLU A 118 -17.77 -12.32 18.59
CA GLU A 118 -18.39 -12.01 17.31
C GLU A 118 -18.52 -10.50 17.10
N GLY A 119 -17.40 -9.79 17.25
CA GLY A 119 -17.30 -8.40 16.76
C GLY A 119 -17.62 -8.31 15.27
N TRP A 120 -17.49 -9.42 14.53
CA TRP A 120 -17.89 -9.55 13.14
C TRP A 120 -19.40 -9.74 12.98
N ALA A 121 -19.97 -8.99 12.03
CA ALA A 121 -21.27 -9.29 11.49
C ALA A 121 -21.25 -10.67 10.79
N PRO A 122 -22.43 -11.29 10.57
CA PRO A 122 -22.52 -12.47 9.73
C PRO A 122 -21.90 -12.21 8.35
N TRP A 123 -21.27 -13.25 7.79
CA TRP A 123 -20.78 -13.19 6.42
C TRP A 123 -21.90 -12.86 5.44
N LEU A 124 -21.63 -11.92 4.55
CA LEU A 124 -22.46 -11.73 3.37
C LEU A 124 -22.46 -13.01 2.52
N PRO A 125 -23.49 -13.21 1.69
CA PRO A 125 -23.52 -14.32 0.73
C PRO A 125 -22.29 -14.30 -0.18
N TRP A 126 -21.87 -15.49 -0.62
CA TRP A 126 -20.83 -15.62 -1.63
C TRP A 126 -21.23 -14.93 -2.93
N SER A 127 -20.29 -14.23 -3.55
CA SER A 127 -20.41 -13.72 -4.91
C SER A 127 -20.54 -14.87 -5.92
N SER A 128 -21.03 -14.55 -7.11
CA SER A 128 -20.86 -15.43 -8.26
C SER A 128 -19.37 -15.69 -8.53
N CYS A 129 -19.06 -16.83 -9.14
CA CYS A 129 -17.70 -17.15 -9.59
C CYS A 129 -17.22 -16.13 -10.62
N SER A 130 -15.95 -15.74 -10.53
CA SER A 130 -15.31 -14.79 -11.44
C SER A 130 -15.34 -15.23 -12.91
N VAL A 131 -15.37 -16.54 -13.16
CA VAL A 131 -15.54 -17.12 -14.50
C VAL A 131 -16.63 -18.18 -14.48
N THR A 132 -17.34 -18.29 -15.59
CA THR A 132 -18.41 -19.27 -15.81
C THR A 132 -17.94 -20.48 -16.63
N CYS A 133 -16.70 -20.48 -17.11
CA CYS A 133 -16.12 -21.53 -17.93
C CYS A 133 -14.61 -21.63 -17.69
N ALA A 134 -14.02 -22.81 -17.97
CA ALA A 134 -12.60 -23.21 -17.90
C ALA A 134 -11.68 -22.58 -16.84
N GLY A 135 -10.92 -23.43 -16.13
CA GLY A 135 -9.74 -23.01 -15.34
C GLY A 135 -9.98 -22.78 -13.84
N GLY A 136 -11.22 -22.93 -13.37
CA GLY A 136 -11.58 -22.63 -11.98
C GLY A 136 -11.65 -21.12 -11.75
N GLY A 137 -12.80 -20.66 -11.26
CA GLY A 137 -12.95 -19.26 -10.85
C GLY A 137 -12.62 -19.06 -9.39
N VAL A 138 -12.82 -17.84 -8.91
CA VAL A 138 -12.90 -17.57 -7.47
C VAL A 138 -14.24 -16.92 -7.16
N LYS A 139 -14.83 -17.31 -6.03
CA LYS A 139 -15.93 -16.58 -5.40
C LYS A 139 -15.40 -15.91 -4.15
N ARG A 140 -15.99 -14.77 -3.79
CA ARG A 140 -15.59 -13.99 -2.62
C ARG A 140 -16.79 -13.73 -1.73
N ARG A 141 -16.57 -13.62 -0.43
CA ARG A 141 -17.55 -13.10 0.52
C ARG A 141 -16.87 -12.14 1.48
N GLU A 142 -17.66 -11.23 2.02
CA GLU A 142 -17.19 -10.15 2.88
C GLU A 142 -18.04 -10.08 4.14
N ARG A 143 -17.48 -9.53 5.21
CA ARG A 143 -18.18 -9.24 6.45
C ARG A 143 -17.66 -7.93 7.01
N GLU A 144 -18.50 -7.26 7.76
CA GLU A 144 -18.17 -6.00 8.41
C GLU A 144 -18.02 -6.19 9.92
N CYS A 145 -17.26 -5.31 10.56
CA CYS A 145 -17.16 -5.29 12.00
C CYS A 145 -18.43 -4.64 12.58
N SER A 146 -19.30 -5.44 13.22
CA SER A 146 -20.47 -4.97 13.97
C SER A 146 -20.15 -4.61 15.42
N ALA A 147 -18.89 -4.66 15.82
CA ALA A 147 -18.47 -4.27 17.15
C ALA A 147 -18.71 -2.75 17.37
N PRO A 148 -19.10 -2.33 18.59
CA PRO A 148 -19.15 -0.92 18.96
C PRO A 148 -17.81 -0.20 18.69
N PRO A 149 -17.78 1.14 18.50
CA PRO A 149 -16.56 1.88 18.17
C PRO A 149 -15.38 1.62 19.13
N GLN A 150 -15.67 1.45 20.42
CA GLN A 150 -14.69 1.14 21.45
C GLN A 150 -14.12 -0.30 21.39
N CYS A 151 -14.70 -1.14 20.53
CA CYS A 151 -14.40 -2.56 20.37
C CYS A 151 -14.02 -2.92 18.91
N LEU A 152 -13.74 -1.93 18.05
CA LEU A 152 -13.36 -2.19 16.65
C LEU A 152 -12.14 -3.12 16.53
N SER A 153 -11.21 -3.05 17.48
CA SER A 153 -10.05 -3.94 17.58
C SER A 153 -10.39 -5.39 17.94
N SER A 154 -11.62 -5.67 18.40
CA SER A 154 -12.12 -7.04 18.66
C SER A 154 -12.40 -7.82 17.38
N CYS A 155 -12.52 -7.15 16.22
CA CYS A 155 -12.68 -7.79 14.92
C CYS A 155 -11.35 -8.36 14.41
N SER A 156 -10.91 -9.46 15.02
CA SER A 156 -9.69 -10.16 14.64
C SER A 156 -9.94 -11.12 13.47
N GLY A 157 -8.99 -11.19 12.53
CA GLY A 157 -9.06 -12.04 11.34
C GLY A 157 -9.49 -11.32 10.07
N ALA A 158 -9.76 -12.09 9.01
CA ALA A 158 -10.04 -11.51 7.69
C ALA A 158 -11.47 -10.96 7.58
N SER A 159 -11.61 -9.78 6.96
CA SER A 159 -12.89 -9.19 6.53
C SER A 159 -13.39 -9.75 5.19
N GLN A 160 -12.51 -10.43 4.45
CA GLN A 160 -12.81 -11.02 3.15
C GLN A 160 -12.29 -12.46 3.10
N GLU A 161 -13.08 -13.34 2.48
CA GLU A 161 -12.69 -14.70 2.19
C GLU A 161 -12.82 -14.98 0.69
N THR A 162 -11.89 -15.77 0.16
CA THR A 162 -11.86 -16.18 -1.25
C THR A 162 -11.79 -17.69 -1.33
N GLU A 163 -12.66 -18.29 -2.14
CA GLU A 163 -12.70 -19.74 -2.37
C GLU A 163 -12.66 -20.04 -3.86
N ALA A 164 -11.94 -21.09 -4.24
CA ALA A 164 -11.90 -21.56 -5.61
C ALA A 164 -13.26 -22.17 -6.00
N CYS A 165 -13.74 -21.82 -7.18
CA CYS A 165 -14.88 -22.46 -7.79
C CYS A 165 -14.47 -23.76 -8.47
N PRO A 166 -15.34 -24.78 -8.50
CA PRO A 166 -15.08 -26.00 -9.24
C PRO A 166 -14.79 -25.69 -10.72
N ALA A 167 -13.92 -26.49 -11.33
CA ALA A 167 -13.61 -26.36 -12.75
C ALA A 167 -14.87 -26.64 -13.57
N LEU A 168 -15.44 -25.59 -14.16
CA LEU A 168 -16.53 -25.69 -15.11
C LEU A 168 -16.00 -26.13 -16.48
N SER A 169 -16.91 -26.56 -17.35
CA SER A 169 -16.62 -26.99 -18.72
C SER A 169 -15.77 -25.97 -19.49
N THR A 170 -15.09 -26.46 -20.53
CA THR A 170 -14.28 -25.66 -21.46
C THR A 170 -15.02 -24.40 -21.92
N CYS A 171 -14.30 -23.27 -21.96
CA CYS A 171 -14.87 -22.01 -22.42
C CYS A 171 -15.22 -22.07 -23.90
N PRO A 172 -16.34 -21.47 -24.32
CA PRO A 172 -16.62 -21.30 -25.73
C PRO A 172 -15.52 -20.48 -26.39
N VAL A 173 -15.08 -20.97 -27.53
CA VAL A 173 -14.20 -20.21 -28.43
C VAL A 173 -15.09 -19.42 -29.37
N HIS A 174 -15.05 -18.11 -29.28
CA HIS A 174 -15.77 -17.23 -30.20
C HIS A 174 -15.05 -17.18 -31.56
N GLY A 175 -15.84 -17.14 -32.64
CA GLY A 175 -15.32 -17.16 -34.00
C GLY A 175 -14.54 -15.90 -34.36
N GLY A 176 -13.35 -16.07 -34.94
CA GLY A 176 -12.52 -15.01 -35.49
C GLY A 176 -12.37 -15.11 -37.01
N TRP A 177 -12.38 -13.95 -37.66
CA TRP A 177 -12.16 -13.88 -39.10
C TRP A 177 -10.71 -14.23 -39.43
N ALA A 178 -10.53 -15.14 -40.38
CA ALA A 178 -9.27 -15.27 -41.09
C ALA A 178 -9.00 -14.00 -41.91
N LEU A 179 -7.75 -13.86 -42.39
CA LEU A 179 -7.40 -12.79 -43.31
C LEU A 179 -8.32 -12.84 -44.55
N TRP A 180 -8.61 -11.65 -45.07
CA TRP A 180 -9.30 -11.54 -46.35
C TRP A 180 -8.48 -12.21 -47.45
N SER A 181 -9.17 -12.87 -48.38
CA SER A 181 -8.58 -13.23 -49.66
C SER A 181 -8.12 -11.97 -50.40
N ASP A 182 -7.22 -12.16 -51.36
CA ASP A 182 -6.99 -11.14 -52.37
C ASP A 182 -8.29 -10.78 -53.09
N TRP A 183 -8.33 -9.56 -53.63
CA TRP A 183 -9.43 -9.12 -54.48
C TRP A 183 -9.45 -9.93 -55.77
N SER A 184 -10.65 -10.37 -56.17
CA SER A 184 -10.85 -10.92 -57.50
C SER A 184 -10.55 -9.87 -58.58
N LEU A 185 -10.35 -10.34 -59.80
CA LEU A 185 -10.44 -9.46 -60.96
C LEU A 185 -11.85 -8.86 -61.04
N CYS A 186 -11.95 -7.70 -61.69
CA CYS A 186 -13.23 -7.07 -61.98
C CYS A 186 -14.05 -7.99 -62.89
N SER A 187 -15.37 -8.02 -62.70
CA SER A 187 -16.29 -8.86 -63.47
C SER A 187 -16.32 -8.54 -64.98
N GLY A 188 -15.72 -7.42 -65.38
CA GLY A 188 -15.54 -6.99 -66.76
C GLY A 188 -14.28 -6.15 -66.89
N SER A 189 -13.78 -6.00 -68.12
CA SER A 189 -12.57 -5.24 -68.44
C SER A 189 -12.81 -3.76 -68.73
N CYS A 190 -14.06 -3.35 -68.90
CA CYS A 190 -14.46 -1.98 -69.19
C CYS A 190 -15.90 -1.72 -68.67
N ILE A 191 -16.27 -0.46 -68.52
CA ILE A 191 -17.60 -0.03 -68.06
C ILE A 191 -18.53 0.05 -69.29
N ASP A 192 -19.59 -0.75 -69.28
CA ASP A 192 -20.67 -0.69 -70.28
C ASP A 192 -21.97 -0.23 -69.59
N VAL A 193 -23.06 -1.01 -69.66
CA VAL A 193 -24.34 -0.69 -69.03
C VAL A 193 -24.27 -0.65 -67.49
N ALA A 194 -23.37 -1.45 -66.89
CA ALA A 194 -23.17 -1.51 -65.45
C ALA A 194 -21.69 -1.47 -65.08
N VAL A 195 -21.35 -0.81 -63.96
CA VAL A 195 -19.98 -0.76 -63.44
C VAL A 195 -19.58 -2.16 -62.97
N PRO A 196 -18.47 -2.73 -63.49
CA PRO A 196 -17.97 -4.03 -63.04
C PRO A 196 -17.66 -4.02 -61.55
N THR A 197 -17.76 -5.18 -60.90
CA THR A 197 -17.43 -5.32 -59.47
C THR A 197 -16.32 -6.31 -59.26
N ARG A 198 -15.50 -6.08 -58.24
CA ARG A 198 -14.56 -7.05 -57.70
C ARG A 198 -15.01 -7.49 -56.31
N ARG A 199 -14.67 -8.71 -55.93
CA ARG A 199 -15.10 -9.32 -54.68
C ARG A 199 -13.92 -9.93 -53.96
N ARG A 200 -13.96 -9.93 -52.63
CA ARG A 200 -13.08 -10.73 -51.78
C ARG A 200 -13.89 -11.40 -50.69
N HIS A 201 -13.36 -12.50 -50.15
CA HIS A 201 -14.04 -13.28 -49.13
C HIS A 201 -13.12 -13.56 -47.95
N ARG A 202 -13.69 -13.88 -46.80
CA ARG A 202 -12.97 -14.34 -45.61
C ARG A 202 -13.76 -15.48 -44.96
N SER A 203 -13.06 -16.35 -44.24
CA SER A 203 -13.68 -17.46 -43.52
C SER A 203 -13.61 -17.25 -42.01
N CYS A 204 -14.61 -17.74 -41.29
CA CYS A 204 -14.66 -17.69 -39.82
C CYS A 204 -13.88 -18.88 -39.24
N SER A 205 -12.54 -18.81 -39.32
CA SER A 205 -11.66 -19.95 -39.02
C SER A 205 -10.42 -19.59 -38.20
N SER A 206 -10.27 -18.34 -37.74
CA SER A 206 -9.10 -17.88 -37.00
C SER A 206 -9.49 -17.14 -35.72
N PRO A 207 -10.01 -17.85 -34.69
CA PRO A 207 -10.31 -19.29 -34.64
C PRO A 207 -11.73 -19.64 -35.12
N ALA A 208 -12.00 -20.92 -35.37
CA ALA A 208 -13.37 -21.38 -35.64
C ALA A 208 -14.21 -21.39 -34.34
N PRO A 209 -15.49 -20.99 -34.38
CA PRO A 209 -16.34 -20.98 -33.20
C PRO A 209 -16.59 -22.40 -32.68
N SER A 210 -16.52 -22.60 -31.36
CA SER A 210 -16.81 -23.89 -30.74
C SER A 210 -18.30 -24.24 -30.84
N LYS A 211 -18.59 -25.50 -31.16
CA LYS A 211 -19.97 -26.03 -31.26
C LYS A 211 -20.29 -27.04 -30.17
N ASP A 212 -19.26 -27.54 -29.52
CA ASP A 212 -19.21 -28.58 -28.51
C ASP A 212 -19.24 -28.05 -27.07
N THR A 213 -19.15 -26.74 -26.89
CA THR A 213 -19.26 -26.07 -25.59
C THR A 213 -20.68 -25.58 -25.33
N ALA A 214 -21.06 -25.49 -24.05
CA ALA A 214 -22.30 -24.84 -23.60
C ALA A 214 -21.97 -23.66 -22.68
N PRO A 215 -22.28 -22.40 -23.07
CA PRO A 215 -22.87 -21.98 -24.35
C PRO A 215 -21.91 -22.19 -25.54
N GLN A 216 -22.45 -22.17 -26.77
CA GLN A 216 -21.66 -22.28 -27.99
C GLN A 216 -20.86 -20.99 -28.24
N GLY A 217 -19.75 -21.11 -28.96
CA GLY A 217 -19.00 -19.97 -29.47
C GLY A 217 -19.87 -19.10 -30.37
N THR A 218 -19.79 -17.78 -30.19
CA THR A 218 -20.51 -16.85 -31.07
C THR A 218 -19.90 -16.86 -32.47
N ALA A 219 -20.74 -16.71 -33.49
CA ALA A 219 -20.28 -16.59 -34.87
C ALA A 219 -19.51 -15.27 -35.10
N CYS A 220 -18.71 -15.25 -36.17
CA CYS A 220 -17.97 -14.04 -36.54
C CYS A 220 -18.93 -12.89 -36.91
N PRO A 221 -18.76 -11.70 -36.32
CA PRO A 221 -19.63 -10.57 -36.62
C PRO A 221 -19.33 -9.96 -38.00
N GLY A 222 -20.38 -9.59 -38.74
CA GLY A 222 -20.31 -8.94 -40.05
C GLY A 222 -20.31 -9.90 -41.25
N ASP A 223 -20.14 -9.36 -42.46
CA ASP A 223 -20.28 -10.15 -43.69
C ASP A 223 -19.00 -10.92 -44.07
N PRO A 224 -19.12 -12.14 -44.63
CA PRO A 224 -17.99 -12.93 -45.14
C PRO A 224 -17.54 -12.51 -46.54
N LEU A 225 -18.35 -11.73 -47.25
CA LEU A 225 -18.11 -11.29 -48.61
C LEU A 225 -18.08 -9.77 -48.66
N GLN A 226 -17.05 -9.21 -49.27
CA GLN A 226 -17.00 -7.79 -49.57
C GLN A 226 -16.97 -7.59 -51.08
N SER A 227 -17.77 -6.63 -51.56
CA SER A 227 -17.84 -6.24 -52.96
C SER A 227 -17.49 -4.77 -53.09
N GLU A 228 -16.74 -4.42 -54.14
CA GLU A 228 -16.35 -3.06 -54.47
C GLU A 228 -16.54 -2.83 -55.97
N SER A 229 -16.93 -1.62 -56.36
CA SER A 229 -17.07 -1.22 -57.75
C SER A 229 -15.72 -0.90 -58.38
N CYS A 230 -15.51 -1.35 -59.61
CA CYS A 230 -14.32 -1.07 -60.40
C CYS A 230 -14.53 0.19 -61.26
N SER A 231 -14.78 1.33 -60.61
CA SER A 231 -15.00 2.62 -61.29
C SER A 231 -13.74 3.20 -61.96
N HIS A 232 -12.58 2.60 -61.73
CA HIS A 232 -11.30 2.99 -62.35
C HIS A 232 -11.13 2.45 -63.78
N LEU A 233 -11.99 1.53 -64.24
CA LEU A 233 -11.90 0.96 -65.59
C LEU A 233 -12.43 1.95 -66.65
N PRO A 234 -11.88 1.95 -67.88
CA PRO A 234 -12.38 2.79 -68.96
C PRO A 234 -13.75 2.33 -69.48
N ASN A 235 -14.48 3.21 -70.14
CA ASN A 235 -15.72 2.83 -70.83
C ASN A 235 -15.42 1.90 -72.02
N CYS A 236 -16.29 0.91 -72.24
CA CYS A 236 -16.15 0.02 -73.39
C CYS A 236 -16.29 0.81 -74.69
N PRO A 237 -15.51 0.46 -75.75
CA PRO A 237 -15.69 1.09 -77.05
C PRO A 237 -17.10 0.77 -77.55
N GLY A 238 -17.94 1.80 -77.68
CA GLY A 238 -19.29 1.63 -78.20
C GLY A 238 -19.25 1.02 -79.59
N GLU A 239 -20.17 0.10 -79.88
CA GLU A 239 -20.43 -0.33 -81.25
C GLU A 239 -20.78 0.92 -82.07
N ARG A 240 -19.81 1.41 -82.83
CA ARG A 240 -20.08 2.35 -83.92
C ARG A 240 -20.79 1.54 -85.00
N SER A 241 -22.12 1.53 -84.97
CA SER A 241 -22.89 1.20 -86.17
C SER A 241 -22.49 2.19 -87.26
N CYS A 242 -21.84 1.68 -88.32
CA CYS A 242 -21.61 2.41 -89.55
C CYS A 242 -22.92 2.81 -90.21
#